data_AF-A0A542XTH7-F1
#
_entry.id   AF-A0A542XTH7-F1
#
_cell.length_a   1.000
_cell.length_b   1.000
_cell.length_c   1.000
_cell.angle_alpha   90.00
_cell.angle_beta   90.00
_cell.angle_gamma   90.00
#
_symmetry.space_group_name_H-M   'P 1'
#
loop_
_entity.id
_entity.type
_entity.pdbx_description
1 polymer ?
#
loop_
_entity_poly.entity_id
_entity_poly.type
_entity_poly.pdbx_seq_one_letter_code
_entity_poly.pdbx_strand_id
1 'polypeptide(L)'
;MFTIESLGTGSAGRMVRATDDRATPRDLPFDSVVDALREYGALLFRGFGAASSDFATFTDRFARATLGRLHLGQNRREVPDDENTSTVNLGMHHVGPHAELGYSPQRPDLLWFYCARPPDSGGETTLFDGIEVWRRLPEPLREKCATTDIVYSFEAAGREDWPLFTGVPADRDRTLELLAAERGVSYTISDKDTISISYRVSAAKPSRFQGVPAFANSIIPNLSGGVTFADGTPVRSGDRLSILRTCNEVMTPIAWQQGDIVMIDNSRMMHGRLPFSDPSREVHIRMAAAAF
;
A
#
# COMPACT_ATOMS: atom_id res chain seq x y z
N MET A 1 1.10 -28.45 4.58
CA MET A 1 -0.03 -28.31 5.52
C MET A 1 -0.68 -26.94 5.35
N PHE A 2 -1.13 -26.63 4.14
CA PHE A 2 -1.96 -25.45 3.88
C PHE A 2 -2.74 -25.67 2.58
N THR A 3 -3.80 -24.90 2.37
CA THR A 3 -4.55 -24.80 1.11
C THR A 3 -4.49 -23.36 0.59
N ILE A 4 -4.65 -23.18 -0.72
CA ILE A 4 -4.83 -21.86 -1.35
C ILE A 4 -6.26 -21.80 -1.87
N GLU A 5 -7.03 -20.85 -1.33
CA GLU A 5 -8.48 -20.72 -1.54
C GLU A 5 -8.83 -19.31 -2.02
N SER A 6 -10.02 -19.13 -2.60
CA SER A 6 -10.53 -17.79 -2.91
C SER A 6 -10.78 -16.98 -1.63
N LEU A 7 -10.55 -15.66 -1.67
CA LEU A 7 -10.89 -14.72 -0.59
C LEU A 7 -12.38 -14.38 -0.52
N GLY A 8 -13.18 -14.88 -1.45
CA GLY A 8 -14.62 -14.65 -1.52
C GLY A 8 -15.08 -14.58 -2.96
N THR A 9 -16.00 -13.67 -3.24
CA THR A 9 -16.58 -13.46 -4.57
C THR A 9 -15.77 -12.52 -5.47
N GLY A 10 -14.85 -11.74 -4.89
CA GLY A 10 -13.96 -10.85 -5.63
C GLY A 10 -12.78 -11.60 -6.26
N SER A 11 -12.16 -10.97 -7.27
CA SER A 11 -11.04 -11.57 -8.02
C SER A 11 -9.67 -11.31 -7.37
N ALA A 12 -9.59 -10.45 -6.36
CA ALA A 12 -8.34 -9.95 -5.82
C ALA A 12 -7.78 -10.87 -4.72
N GLY A 13 -6.55 -11.36 -4.91
CA GLY A 13 -5.81 -12.14 -3.91
C GLY A 13 -6.32 -13.57 -3.65
N ARG A 14 -5.64 -14.27 -2.74
CA ARG A 14 -6.00 -15.62 -2.26
C ARG A 14 -5.79 -15.76 -0.76
N MET A 15 -6.48 -16.73 -0.17
CA MET A 15 -6.27 -17.13 1.22
C MET A 15 -5.38 -18.36 1.27
N VAL A 16 -4.25 -18.24 1.96
CA VAL A 16 -3.42 -19.36 2.40
C VAL A 16 -3.97 -19.79 3.77
N ARG A 17 -4.60 -20.95 3.84
CA ARG A 17 -5.25 -21.46 5.05
C ARG A 17 -4.46 -22.61 5.65
N ALA A 18 -4.20 -22.55 6.95
CA ALA A 18 -3.62 -23.67 7.70
C ALA A 18 -4.54 -24.90 7.66
N THR A 19 -3.97 -26.09 7.47
CA THR A 19 -4.71 -27.37 7.54
C THR A 19 -4.47 -28.16 8.83
N ASP A 20 -3.65 -27.62 9.74
CA ASP A 20 -3.28 -28.21 11.03
C ASP A 20 -3.14 -27.05 12.04
N ASP A 21 -3.67 -27.23 13.25
CA ASP A 21 -3.62 -26.25 14.35
C ASP A 21 -2.19 -25.98 14.83
N ARG A 22 -1.23 -26.85 14.50
CA ARG A 22 0.20 -26.64 14.78
C ARG A 22 0.94 -25.85 13.71
N ALA A 23 0.29 -25.54 12.58
CA ALA A 23 0.94 -24.82 11.49
C ALA A 23 1.25 -23.38 11.91
N THR A 24 2.46 -22.92 11.59
CA THR A 24 2.90 -21.54 11.78
C THR A 24 3.25 -20.92 10.42
N PRO A 25 3.03 -19.61 10.19
CA PRO A 25 3.40 -19.02 8.89
C PRO A 25 4.91 -19.11 8.64
N ARG A 26 5.72 -19.21 9.71
CA ARG A 26 7.17 -19.34 9.65
C ARG A 26 7.64 -20.57 8.88
N ASP A 27 6.85 -21.63 8.86
CA ASP A 27 7.20 -22.90 8.18
C ASP A 27 6.70 -22.96 6.74
N LEU A 28 5.99 -21.93 6.27
CA LEU A 28 5.54 -21.88 4.88
C LEU A 28 6.75 -21.83 3.93
N PRO A 29 6.80 -22.69 2.88
CA PRO A 29 7.89 -22.67 1.92
C PRO A 29 7.99 -21.31 1.23
N PHE A 30 9.20 -20.74 1.18
CA PHE A 30 9.44 -19.41 0.62
C PHE A 30 8.96 -19.31 -0.83
N ASP A 31 9.37 -20.25 -1.68
CA ASP A 31 9.04 -20.24 -3.11
C ASP A 31 7.53 -20.36 -3.34
N SER A 32 6.83 -21.20 -2.57
CA SER A 32 5.37 -21.33 -2.69
C SER A 32 4.63 -20.04 -2.33
N VAL A 33 5.11 -19.29 -1.33
CA VAL A 33 4.53 -17.98 -0.98
C VAL A 33 4.83 -16.95 -2.05
N VAL A 34 6.07 -16.90 -2.55
CA VAL A 34 6.47 -15.99 -3.63
C VAL A 34 5.67 -16.25 -4.90
N ASP A 35 5.58 -17.49 -5.36
CA ASP A 35 4.85 -17.84 -6.58
C ASP A 35 3.37 -17.49 -6.45
N ALA A 36 2.76 -17.79 -5.31
CA ALA A 36 1.38 -17.40 -5.04
C ALA A 36 1.20 -15.86 -5.03
N LEU A 37 2.14 -15.10 -4.47
CA LEU A 37 2.06 -13.63 -4.51
C LEU A 37 2.19 -13.11 -5.95
N ARG A 38 3.13 -13.66 -6.73
CA ARG A 38 3.34 -13.28 -8.14
C ARG A 38 2.09 -13.54 -8.97
N GLU A 39 1.40 -14.65 -8.69
CA GLU A 39 0.16 -15.02 -9.39
C GLU A 39 -1.02 -14.15 -8.95
N TYR A 40 -1.24 -13.97 -7.64
CA TYR A 40 -2.50 -13.44 -7.10
C TYR A 40 -2.43 -12.00 -6.58
N GLY A 41 -1.25 -11.41 -6.45
CA GLY A 41 -1.03 -10.03 -6.02
C GLY A 41 -1.22 -9.77 -4.52
N ALA A 42 -2.08 -10.53 -3.84
CA ALA A 42 -2.23 -10.46 -2.39
C ALA A 42 -2.53 -11.84 -1.78
N LEU A 43 -2.04 -12.08 -0.57
CA LEU A 43 -2.23 -13.33 0.17
C LEU A 43 -2.69 -13.02 1.60
N LEU A 44 -3.80 -13.61 2.03
CA LEU A 44 -4.22 -13.68 3.44
C LEU A 44 -3.76 -15.00 4.04
N PHE A 45 -2.96 -14.97 5.10
CA PHE A 45 -2.58 -16.13 5.87
C PHE A 45 -3.51 -16.24 7.08
N ARG A 46 -4.31 -17.33 7.13
CA ARG A 46 -5.33 -17.53 8.16
C ARG A 46 -5.25 -18.92 8.80
N GLY A 47 -5.53 -18.96 10.10
CA GLY A 47 -5.60 -20.20 10.87
C GLY A 47 -4.25 -20.68 11.41
N PHE A 48 -3.18 -19.89 11.27
CA PHE A 48 -1.85 -20.25 11.76
C PHE A 48 -1.58 -19.86 13.23
N GLY A 49 -2.58 -19.30 13.92
CA GLY A 49 -2.44 -18.85 15.31
C GLY A 49 -1.29 -17.84 15.54
N ALA A 50 -0.98 -17.03 14.53
CA ALA A 50 0.22 -16.20 14.53
C ALA A 50 0.14 -15.11 15.62
N ALA A 51 1.20 -15.00 16.43
CA ALA A 51 1.40 -13.87 17.32
C ALA A 51 2.12 -12.71 16.62
N SER A 52 2.18 -11.54 17.27
CA SER A 52 2.89 -10.37 16.74
C SER A 52 4.38 -10.65 16.48
N SER A 53 5.02 -11.51 17.28
CA SER A 53 6.41 -11.92 17.07
C SER A 53 6.59 -12.82 15.85
N ASP A 54 5.60 -13.66 15.54
CA ASP A 54 5.57 -14.45 14.31
C ASP A 54 5.43 -13.55 13.09
N PHE A 55 4.64 -12.47 13.20
CA PHE A 55 4.46 -11.50 12.12
C PHE A 55 5.80 -10.86 11.70
N ALA A 56 6.58 -10.35 12.65
CA ALA A 56 7.89 -9.77 12.34
C ALA A 56 8.84 -10.80 11.69
N THR A 57 9.02 -11.96 12.36
CA THR A 57 9.92 -13.03 11.89
C THR A 57 9.51 -13.56 10.51
N PHE A 58 8.21 -13.73 10.27
CA PHE A 58 7.70 -14.25 9.00
C PHE A 58 7.92 -13.27 7.86
N THR A 59 7.64 -11.98 8.09
CA THR A 59 7.73 -10.96 7.04
C THR A 59 9.17 -10.56 6.72
N ASP A 60 10.11 -10.66 7.68
CA ASP A 60 11.54 -10.45 7.45
C ASP A 60 12.12 -11.39 6.38
N ARG A 61 11.58 -12.60 6.25
CA ARG A 61 12.01 -13.57 5.23
C ARG A 61 11.87 -13.04 3.80
N PHE A 62 10.96 -12.10 3.57
CA PHE A 62 10.63 -11.57 2.24
C PHE A 62 11.15 -10.14 2.01
N ALA A 63 11.76 -9.53 3.03
CA ALA A 63 12.22 -8.15 3.00
C ALA A 63 13.73 -8.08 2.73
N ARG A 64 14.12 -7.35 1.68
CA ARG A 64 15.52 -6.93 1.50
C ARG A 64 15.89 -5.80 2.46
N ALA A 65 14.95 -4.89 2.67
CA ALA A 65 15.05 -3.78 3.60
C ALA A 65 13.64 -3.38 4.05
N THR A 66 13.47 -3.10 5.33
CA THR A 66 12.22 -2.60 5.91
C THR A 66 12.17 -1.07 5.85
N LEU A 67 10.96 -0.52 5.75
CA LEU A 67 10.71 0.92 5.55
C LEU A 67 9.87 1.52 6.68
N GLY A 68 9.94 0.95 7.89
CA GLY A 68 9.03 1.29 9.00
C GLY A 68 9.05 2.75 9.44
N ARG A 69 10.18 3.45 9.26
CA ARG A 69 10.35 4.84 9.71
C ARG A 69 9.92 5.90 8.67
N LEU A 70 9.49 5.51 7.47
CA LEU A 70 9.04 6.45 6.44
C LEU A 70 7.72 7.18 6.74
N HIS A 71 7.01 6.75 7.78
CA HIS A 71 5.67 7.26 8.12
C HIS A 71 5.49 7.58 9.61
N LEU A 72 6.58 7.65 10.38
CA LEU A 72 6.50 8.07 11.77
C LEU A 72 6.20 9.56 11.84
N GLY A 73 5.01 9.93 12.33
CA GLY A 73 4.62 11.33 12.56
C GLY A 73 3.21 11.70 12.10
N GLN A 74 2.58 10.93 11.22
CA GLN A 74 1.27 11.28 10.64
C GLN A 74 0.23 10.19 10.87
N ASN A 75 -0.06 9.83 12.14
CA ASN A 75 -1.16 8.94 12.56
C ASN A 75 -0.80 7.48 12.90
N ARG A 76 0.49 7.11 12.90
CA ARG A 76 0.94 5.78 13.30
C ARG A 76 1.62 5.82 14.66
N ARG A 77 1.36 4.80 15.48
CA ARG A 77 2.11 4.56 16.73
C ARG A 77 3.07 3.40 16.51
N GLU A 78 4.29 3.54 17.02
CA GLU A 78 5.29 2.46 17.05
C GLU A 78 4.75 1.26 17.83
N VAL A 79 5.11 0.06 17.39
CA VAL A 79 4.92 -1.16 18.18
C VAL A 79 6.17 -1.36 19.04
N PRO A 80 6.05 -1.58 20.36
CA PRO A 80 7.20 -1.83 21.21
C PRO A 80 8.07 -2.98 20.66
N ASP A 81 9.38 -2.83 20.76
CA ASP A 81 10.38 -3.82 20.37
C ASP A 81 10.43 -4.19 18.87
N ASP A 82 9.69 -3.49 18.00
CA ASP A 82 9.79 -3.62 16.53
C ASP A 82 9.66 -2.26 15.83
N GLU A 83 10.81 -1.63 15.56
CA GLU A 83 10.88 -0.33 14.85
C GLU A 83 10.37 -0.36 13.40
N ASN A 84 10.14 -1.54 12.85
CA ASN A 84 9.68 -1.74 11.48
C ASN A 84 8.17 -1.95 11.40
N THR A 85 7.51 -2.07 12.55
CA THR A 85 6.08 -2.27 12.67
C THR A 85 5.43 -1.05 13.31
N SER A 86 4.29 -0.65 12.76
CA SER A 86 3.49 0.43 13.31
C SER A 86 2.00 0.11 13.27
N THR A 87 1.20 0.85 14.02
CA THR A 87 -0.25 0.70 14.04
C THR A 87 -0.93 1.52 12.95
N VAL A 88 -2.04 1.01 12.41
CA VAL A 88 -2.91 1.69 11.43
C VAL A 88 -4.35 1.82 11.95
N ASN A 89 -4.47 2.33 13.17
CA ASN A 89 -5.75 2.41 13.90
C ASN A 89 -6.35 3.82 13.94
N LEU A 90 -5.72 4.81 13.30
CA LEU A 90 -6.28 6.16 13.34
C LEU A 90 -7.53 6.26 12.47
N GLY A 91 -8.59 6.78 13.10
CA GLY A 91 -9.84 7.06 12.46
C GLY A 91 -10.69 5.81 12.28
N MET A 92 -11.99 6.03 12.27
CA MET A 92 -13.02 5.00 12.14
C MET A 92 -13.82 5.14 10.83
N HIS A 93 -13.56 6.21 10.08
CA HIS A 93 -14.21 6.50 8.80
C HIS A 93 -13.68 5.59 7.68
N HIS A 94 -14.39 5.58 6.55
CA HIS A 94 -13.98 4.88 5.34
C HIS A 94 -12.67 5.44 4.77
N VAL A 95 -11.73 4.57 4.42
CA VAL A 95 -10.50 4.90 3.68
C VAL A 95 -10.62 4.35 2.27
N GLY A 96 -10.53 5.23 1.27
CA GLY A 96 -10.68 4.87 -0.13
C GLY A 96 -9.52 4.06 -0.71
N PRO A 97 -9.68 3.53 -1.94
CA PRO A 97 -8.63 2.79 -2.64
C PRO A 97 -7.35 3.62 -2.81
N HIS A 98 -6.22 3.08 -2.41
CA HIS A 98 -4.90 3.65 -2.64
C HIS A 98 -3.81 2.58 -2.62
N ALA A 99 -2.69 2.85 -3.27
CA ALA A 99 -1.44 2.15 -3.02
C ALA A 99 -0.68 2.81 -1.87
N GLU A 100 -0.04 2.01 -1.02
CA GLU A 100 0.78 2.54 0.08
C GLU A 100 1.92 3.36 -0.51
N LEU A 101 2.06 4.61 -0.07
CA LEU A 101 3.06 5.55 -0.59
C LEU A 101 3.03 5.70 -2.13
N GLY A 102 1.88 5.47 -2.78
CA GLY A 102 1.75 5.58 -4.24
C GLY A 102 2.02 6.97 -4.81
N TYR A 103 2.02 7.99 -3.95
CA TYR A 103 2.34 9.38 -4.25
C TYR A 103 3.81 9.76 -4.01
N SER A 104 4.64 8.81 -3.59
CA SER A 104 6.05 9.00 -3.30
C SER A 104 6.92 8.17 -4.25
N PRO A 105 8.12 8.66 -4.64
CA PRO A 105 9.11 7.84 -5.34
C PRO A 105 9.63 6.67 -4.48
N GLN A 106 9.52 6.76 -3.15
CA GLN A 106 10.03 5.80 -2.15
C GLN A 106 8.96 4.75 -1.78
N ARG A 107 8.19 4.34 -2.78
CA ARG A 107 7.09 3.39 -2.63
C ARG A 107 7.64 2.00 -2.26
N PRO A 108 7.06 1.32 -1.23
CA PRO A 108 7.43 -0.05 -0.91
C PRO A 108 7.00 -1.03 -2.00
N ASP A 109 7.77 -2.10 -2.19
CA ASP A 109 7.38 -3.23 -3.03
C ASP A 109 6.31 -4.07 -2.34
N LEU A 110 6.47 -4.30 -1.03
CA LEU A 110 5.60 -5.13 -0.21
C LEU A 110 4.94 -4.32 0.89
N LEU A 111 3.65 -4.56 1.05
CA LEU A 111 2.84 -4.07 2.17
C LEU A 111 2.32 -5.27 2.94
N TRP A 112 2.40 -5.19 4.27
CA TRP A 112 1.92 -6.22 5.16
C TRP A 112 0.95 -5.67 6.19
N PHE A 113 -0.09 -6.43 6.51
CA PHE A 113 -0.96 -6.17 7.65
C PHE A 113 -1.00 -7.36 8.59
N TYR A 114 -1.13 -7.10 9.89
CA TYR A 114 -1.37 -8.12 10.91
C TYR A 114 -2.51 -7.70 11.82
N CYS A 115 -3.45 -8.61 12.07
CA CYS A 115 -4.57 -8.37 12.97
C CYS A 115 -4.24 -8.82 14.39
N ALA A 116 -3.83 -7.88 15.24
CA ALA A 116 -3.63 -8.11 16.66
C ALA A 116 -4.99 -8.25 17.38
N ARG A 117 -5.97 -7.43 17.02
CA ARG A 117 -7.35 -7.47 17.52
C ARG A 117 -8.34 -7.09 16.42
N PRO A 118 -9.25 -7.98 16.02
CA PRO A 118 -10.28 -7.64 15.03
C PRO A 118 -11.33 -6.69 15.66
N PRO A 119 -12.04 -5.89 14.84
CA PRO A 119 -13.21 -5.16 15.31
C PRO A 119 -14.39 -6.10 15.58
N ASP A 120 -15.33 -5.69 16.44
CA ASP A 120 -16.61 -6.41 16.62
C ASP A 120 -17.43 -6.50 15.32
N SER A 121 -17.41 -5.45 14.50
CA SER A 121 -18.06 -5.40 13.18
C SER A 121 -17.46 -4.32 12.28
N GLY A 122 -17.57 -4.51 10.97
CA GLY A 122 -17.00 -3.61 9.96
C GLY A 122 -15.47 -3.62 9.96
N GLY A 123 -14.86 -2.53 9.48
CA GLY A 123 -13.40 -2.32 9.59
C GLY A 123 -12.55 -3.26 8.74
N GLU A 124 -13.18 -3.93 7.78
CA GLU A 124 -12.52 -4.77 6.80
C GLU A 124 -11.50 -3.97 6.02
N THR A 125 -10.33 -4.57 5.81
CA THR A 125 -9.39 -4.05 4.81
C THR A 125 -9.91 -4.48 3.44
N THR A 126 -10.13 -3.53 2.54
CA THR A 126 -10.58 -3.82 1.17
C THR A 126 -9.39 -3.93 0.24
N LEU A 127 -9.38 -4.93 -0.63
CA LEU A 127 -8.38 -5.12 -1.68
C LEU A 127 -8.97 -4.81 -3.05
N PHE A 128 -8.16 -4.22 -3.91
CA PHE A 128 -8.50 -3.92 -5.30
C PHE A 128 -7.33 -4.33 -6.19
N ASP A 129 -7.54 -5.28 -7.10
CA ASP A 129 -6.51 -5.69 -8.06
C ASP A 129 -6.36 -4.62 -9.15
N GLY A 130 -5.24 -3.90 -9.14
CA GLY A 130 -4.98 -2.80 -10.06
C GLY A 130 -4.95 -3.23 -11.53
N ILE A 131 -4.65 -4.50 -11.83
CA ILE A 131 -4.73 -5.03 -13.20
C ILE A 131 -6.19 -5.10 -13.64
N GLU A 132 -7.08 -5.61 -12.78
CA GLU A 132 -8.51 -5.68 -13.08
C GLU A 132 -9.17 -4.30 -13.11
N VAL A 133 -8.77 -3.40 -12.21
CA VAL A 133 -9.20 -1.99 -12.26
C VAL A 133 -8.78 -1.38 -13.61
N TRP A 134 -7.51 -1.50 -14.00
CA TRP A 134 -7.02 -0.99 -15.27
C TRP A 134 -7.81 -1.54 -16.47
N ARG A 135 -8.09 -2.84 -16.48
CA ARG A 135 -8.83 -3.51 -17.56
C ARG A 135 -10.26 -2.99 -17.70
N ARG A 136 -10.91 -2.66 -16.58
CA ARG A 136 -12.33 -2.27 -16.51
C ARG A 136 -12.57 -0.77 -16.51
N LEU A 137 -11.53 0.05 -16.35
CA LEU A 137 -11.67 1.51 -16.44
C LEU A 137 -12.35 1.90 -17.77
N PRO A 138 -13.29 2.88 -17.75
CA PRO A 138 -13.90 3.38 -18.97
C PRO A 138 -12.83 3.83 -19.97
N GLU A 139 -13.01 3.45 -21.23
CA GLU A 139 -12.00 3.65 -22.29
C GLU A 139 -11.45 5.09 -22.36
N PRO A 140 -12.27 6.16 -22.36
CA PRO A 140 -11.74 7.52 -22.41
C PRO A 140 -10.83 7.87 -21.23
N LEU A 141 -11.16 7.39 -20.03
CA LEU A 141 -10.35 7.62 -18.83
C LEU A 141 -9.08 6.77 -18.85
N ARG A 142 -9.19 5.51 -19.29
CA ARG A 142 -8.03 4.62 -19.43
C ARG A 142 -7.03 5.16 -20.45
N GLU A 143 -7.49 5.65 -21.60
CA GLU A 143 -6.65 6.32 -22.60
C GLU A 143 -5.99 7.58 -22.05
N LYS A 144 -6.75 8.40 -21.32
CA LYS A 144 -6.20 9.58 -20.65
C LYS A 144 -5.06 9.20 -19.69
N CYS A 145 -5.28 8.20 -18.84
CA CYS A 145 -4.28 7.69 -17.91
C CYS A 145 -3.09 6.99 -18.61
N ALA A 146 -3.28 6.41 -19.80
CA ALA A 146 -2.22 5.75 -20.56
C ALA A 146 -1.28 6.75 -21.25
N THR A 147 -1.82 7.88 -21.70
CA THR A 147 -1.10 8.89 -22.49
C THR A 147 -0.61 10.08 -21.67
N THR A 148 -1.19 10.31 -20.50
CA THR A 148 -0.83 11.43 -19.62
C THR A 148 -0.52 10.92 -18.22
N ASP A 149 0.72 11.12 -17.78
CA ASP A 149 1.14 10.84 -16.41
C ASP A 149 0.29 11.63 -15.40
N ILE A 150 0.26 11.15 -14.16
CA ILE A 150 -0.26 11.89 -13.01
C ILE A 150 0.89 12.56 -12.27
N VAL A 151 0.58 13.68 -11.61
CA VAL A 151 1.53 14.46 -10.82
C VAL A 151 0.95 14.65 -9.42
N TYR A 152 1.67 14.14 -8.43
CA TYR A 152 1.41 14.42 -7.02
C TYR A 152 2.23 15.62 -6.60
N SER A 153 1.63 16.57 -5.90
CA SER A 153 2.34 17.75 -5.41
C SER A 153 2.25 17.85 -3.89
N PHE A 154 3.28 18.42 -3.28
CA PHE A 154 3.32 18.80 -1.87
C PHE A 154 3.94 20.19 -1.80
N GLU A 155 3.28 21.10 -1.09
CA GLU A 155 3.73 22.48 -0.94
C GLU A 155 4.27 22.72 0.46
N ALA A 156 5.40 23.41 0.56
CA ALA A 156 6.02 23.81 1.83
C ALA A 156 6.22 22.64 2.83
N ALA A 157 6.59 21.46 2.35
CA ALA A 157 6.89 20.29 3.17
C ALA A 157 8.06 20.56 4.11
N GLY A 158 7.85 20.35 5.41
CA GLY A 158 8.86 20.53 6.45
C GLY A 158 9.90 19.41 6.45
N ARG A 159 10.98 19.58 7.21
CA ARG A 159 12.08 18.60 7.31
C ARG A 159 11.61 17.23 7.80
N GLU A 160 10.54 17.19 8.58
CA GLU A 160 9.87 15.99 9.06
C GLU A 160 9.26 15.15 7.93
N ASP A 161 8.86 15.78 6.82
CA ASP A 161 8.23 15.11 5.68
C ASP A 161 9.28 14.69 4.63
N TRP A 162 10.50 15.20 4.68
CA TRP A 162 11.55 14.89 3.69
C TRP A 162 11.83 13.39 3.50
N PRO A 163 11.84 12.55 4.56
CA PRO A 163 12.00 11.10 4.40
C PRO A 163 10.95 10.47 3.47
N LEU A 164 9.76 11.06 3.34
CA LEU A 164 8.74 10.59 2.39
C LEU A 164 9.23 10.66 0.95
N PHE A 165 10.15 11.55 0.63
CA PHE A 165 10.65 11.76 -0.74
C PHE A 165 12.01 11.12 -0.98
N THR A 166 12.84 10.98 0.07
CA THR A 166 14.21 10.47 -0.02
C THR A 166 14.40 9.03 0.45
N GLY A 167 13.45 8.50 1.22
CA GLY A 167 13.47 7.10 1.68
C GLY A 167 14.30 6.92 2.95
N VAL A 168 14.94 7.99 3.43
CA VAL A 168 15.76 7.99 4.64
C VAL A 168 15.76 9.38 5.28
N PRO A 169 15.81 9.46 6.62
CA PRO A 169 16.21 10.69 7.29
C PRO A 169 17.62 11.10 6.87
N ALA A 170 17.79 12.35 6.49
CA ALA A 170 19.05 12.89 6.01
C ALA A 170 19.19 14.37 6.38
N ASP A 171 20.42 14.88 6.40
CA ASP A 171 20.67 16.31 6.48
C ASP A 171 20.23 17.01 5.19
N ARG A 172 20.38 18.35 5.15
CA ARG A 172 19.95 19.16 4.02
C ARG A 172 20.66 18.79 2.72
N ASP A 173 21.97 18.74 2.74
CA ASP A 173 22.75 18.57 1.52
C ASP A 173 22.54 17.17 0.94
N ARG A 174 22.50 16.16 1.81
CA ARG A 174 22.19 14.78 1.39
C ARG A 174 20.76 14.63 0.89
N THR A 175 19.78 15.32 1.51
CA THR A 175 18.40 15.33 1.00
C THR A 175 18.35 15.88 -0.42
N LEU A 176 18.97 17.03 -0.66
CA LEU A 176 18.97 17.67 -1.98
C LEU A 176 19.67 16.82 -3.03
N GLU A 177 20.78 16.15 -2.67
CA GLU A 177 21.46 15.20 -3.55
C GLU A 177 20.54 14.02 -3.95
N LEU A 178 19.85 13.43 -2.97
CA LEU A 178 18.91 12.32 -3.21
C LEU A 178 17.75 12.76 -4.11
N LEU A 179 17.14 13.93 -3.84
CA LEU A 179 16.05 14.45 -4.66
C LEU A 179 16.49 14.78 -6.09
N ALA A 180 17.70 15.32 -6.27
CA ALA A 180 18.25 15.62 -7.60
C ALA A 180 18.51 14.36 -8.43
N ALA A 181 18.79 13.22 -7.77
CA ALA A 181 18.98 11.93 -8.43
C ALA A 181 17.66 11.18 -8.71
N GLU A 182 16.56 11.59 -8.07
CA GLU A 182 15.29 10.87 -8.12
C GLU A 182 14.50 11.14 -9.41
N ARG A 183 14.00 10.08 -10.04
CA ARG A 183 13.33 10.21 -11.34
C ARG A 183 11.88 10.63 -11.17
N GLY A 184 11.44 11.51 -12.07
CA GLY A 184 10.07 12.04 -12.04
C GLY A 184 9.83 13.01 -10.88
N VAL A 185 10.86 13.34 -10.09
CA VAL A 185 10.79 14.36 -9.05
C VAL A 185 11.22 15.71 -9.61
N SER A 186 10.51 16.75 -9.22
CA SER A 186 10.93 18.14 -9.41
C SER A 186 10.61 18.91 -8.15
N TYR A 187 11.54 19.73 -7.67
CA TYR A 187 11.41 20.39 -6.39
C TYR A 187 12.02 21.79 -6.40
N THR A 188 11.55 22.63 -5.48
CA THR A 188 12.19 23.88 -5.06
C THR A 188 12.35 23.86 -3.55
N ILE A 189 13.37 24.57 -3.05
CA ILE A 189 13.61 24.74 -1.62
C ILE A 189 13.57 26.22 -1.27
N SER A 190 12.90 26.55 -0.17
CA SER A 190 12.83 27.92 0.35
C SER A 190 14.01 28.22 1.28
N ASP A 191 14.19 29.51 1.61
CA ASP A 191 15.19 29.96 2.59
C ASP A 191 14.93 29.43 4.01
N LYS A 192 13.73 28.88 4.28
CA LYS A 192 13.34 28.29 5.57
C LYS A 192 13.45 26.77 5.58
N ASP A 193 14.14 26.17 4.61
CA ASP A 193 14.26 24.73 4.44
C ASP A 193 12.89 24.02 4.37
N THR A 194 11.93 24.63 3.67
CA THR A 194 10.72 23.92 3.24
C THR A 194 10.83 23.57 1.77
N ILE A 195 10.32 22.41 1.38
CA ILE A 195 10.38 21.91 0.01
C ILE A 195 8.99 21.94 -0.62
N SER A 196 8.86 22.57 -1.78
CA SER A 196 7.73 22.32 -2.69
C SER A 196 8.19 21.30 -3.71
N ILE A 197 7.49 20.16 -3.80
CA ILE A 197 7.92 18.99 -4.57
C ILE A 197 6.76 18.42 -5.37
N SER A 198 7.07 17.95 -6.57
CA SER A 198 6.17 17.21 -7.42
C SER A 198 6.77 15.86 -7.78
N TYR A 199 5.93 14.82 -7.82
CA TYR A 199 6.26 13.48 -8.28
C TYR A 199 5.36 13.11 -9.46
N ARG A 200 5.97 13.06 -10.64
CA ARG A 200 5.35 12.67 -11.90
C ARG A 200 5.53 11.18 -12.15
N VAL A 201 4.44 10.48 -12.39
CA VAL A 201 4.42 9.03 -12.57
C VAL A 201 3.24 8.58 -13.43
N SER A 202 3.37 7.47 -14.15
CA SER A 202 2.23 6.88 -14.85
C SER A 202 1.14 6.44 -13.86
N ALA A 203 -0.13 6.67 -14.22
CA ALA A 203 -1.27 6.19 -13.44
C ALA A 203 -1.37 4.65 -13.43
N ALA A 204 -0.82 3.97 -14.43
CA ALA A 204 -0.80 2.51 -14.51
C ALA A 204 0.61 2.00 -14.82
N LYS A 205 1.42 1.83 -13.77
CA LYS A 205 2.78 1.30 -13.88
C LYS A 205 2.73 -0.20 -14.17
N PRO A 206 3.71 -0.77 -14.87
CA PRO A 206 3.91 -2.21 -14.89
C PRO A 206 4.02 -2.75 -13.45
N SER A 207 3.23 -3.78 -13.12
CA SER A 207 3.39 -4.49 -11.86
C SER A 207 4.77 -5.15 -11.79
N ARG A 208 5.34 -5.20 -10.59
CA ARG A 208 6.70 -5.68 -10.34
C ARG A 208 6.91 -7.10 -10.87
N PHE A 209 5.95 -7.98 -10.63
CA PHE A 209 6.13 -9.41 -10.89
C PHE A 209 5.56 -9.90 -12.22
N GLN A 210 4.46 -9.30 -12.71
CA GLN A 210 3.86 -9.70 -13.99
C GLN A 210 4.24 -8.78 -15.14
N GLY A 211 4.75 -7.57 -14.86
CA GLY A 211 5.18 -6.62 -15.88
C GLY A 211 4.04 -6.02 -16.70
N VAL A 212 2.78 -6.22 -16.30
CA VAL A 212 1.59 -5.68 -16.99
C VAL A 212 1.08 -4.42 -16.29
N PRO A 213 0.42 -3.48 -17.00
CA PRO A 213 -0.10 -2.27 -16.39
C PRO A 213 -1.08 -2.58 -15.26
N ALA A 214 -0.81 -2.00 -14.08
CA ALA A 214 -1.69 -2.05 -12.92
C ALA A 214 -2.02 -0.64 -12.46
N PHE A 215 -3.31 -0.33 -12.33
CA PHE A 215 -3.81 0.92 -11.76
C PHE A 215 -3.66 0.92 -10.23
N ALA A 216 -2.43 0.81 -9.76
CA ALA A 216 -2.07 0.84 -8.36
C ALA A 216 -1.41 2.19 -8.05
N ASN A 217 -2.21 3.17 -7.66
CA ASN A 217 -1.78 4.53 -7.39
C ASN A 217 -2.62 5.15 -6.25
N SER A 218 -2.39 6.42 -5.95
CA SER A 218 -3.10 7.16 -4.90
C SER A 218 -3.87 8.36 -5.46
N ILE A 219 -4.47 8.23 -6.66
CA ILE A 219 -5.21 9.33 -7.31
C ILE A 219 -6.53 9.68 -6.58
N ILE A 220 -7.12 8.71 -5.88
CA ILE A 220 -8.39 8.84 -5.16
C ILE A 220 -8.27 9.65 -3.86
N PRO A 221 -7.38 9.32 -2.91
CA PRO A 221 -7.27 10.08 -1.66
C PRO A 221 -6.98 11.55 -1.95
N ASN A 222 -7.59 12.44 -1.16
CA ASN A 222 -7.34 13.86 -1.24
C ASN A 222 -6.07 14.18 -0.44
N LEU A 223 -4.92 14.12 -1.10
CA LEU A 223 -3.64 14.51 -0.52
C LEU A 223 -3.55 16.03 -0.41
N SER A 224 -2.83 16.54 0.59
CA SER A 224 -2.77 17.97 0.92
C SER A 224 -2.35 18.86 -0.25
N GLY A 225 -1.37 18.43 -1.06
CA GLY A 225 -0.98 19.17 -2.28
C GLY A 225 -1.62 18.66 -3.57
N GLY A 226 -2.54 17.69 -3.48
CA GLY A 226 -3.39 17.27 -4.57
C GLY A 226 -2.73 16.39 -5.63
N VAL A 227 -3.52 16.07 -6.66
CA VAL A 227 -3.11 15.28 -7.82
C VAL A 227 -3.74 15.85 -9.09
N THR A 228 -2.93 15.99 -10.13
CA THR A 228 -3.32 16.45 -11.47
C THR A 228 -2.79 15.48 -12.53
N PHE A 229 -3.22 15.67 -13.77
CA PHE A 229 -2.51 15.13 -14.92
C PHE A 229 -1.32 16.02 -15.28
N ALA A 230 -0.30 15.45 -15.90
CA ALA A 230 0.93 16.15 -16.29
C ALA A 230 0.73 17.25 -17.34
N ASP A 231 -0.42 17.30 -18.00
CA ASP A 231 -0.83 18.41 -18.86
C ASP A 231 -1.49 19.58 -18.08
N GLY A 232 -1.50 19.50 -16.75
CA GLY A 232 -2.08 20.50 -15.84
C GLY A 232 -3.59 20.34 -15.63
N THR A 233 -4.26 19.41 -16.30
CA THR A 233 -5.70 19.21 -16.11
C THR A 233 -6.00 18.55 -14.76
N PRO A 234 -7.07 18.97 -14.05
CA PRO A 234 -7.43 18.36 -12.78
C PRO A 234 -8.06 16.98 -13.00
N VAL A 235 -7.90 16.08 -12.02
CA VAL A 235 -8.65 14.82 -11.97
C VAL A 235 -10.11 15.15 -11.59
N ARG A 236 -11.00 15.16 -12.60
CA ARG A 236 -12.38 15.64 -12.47
C ARG A 236 -13.20 14.73 -11.57
N SER A 237 -14.26 15.26 -10.96
CA SER A 237 -15.17 14.47 -10.11
C SER A 237 -15.79 13.28 -10.85
N GLY A 238 -16.11 13.44 -12.14
CA GLY A 238 -16.62 12.34 -12.97
C GLY A 238 -15.61 11.21 -13.16
N ASP A 239 -14.33 11.54 -13.33
CA ASP A 239 -13.25 10.55 -13.43
C ASP A 239 -13.05 9.82 -12.10
N ARG A 240 -13.03 10.56 -10.99
CA ARG A 240 -12.96 10.00 -9.63
C ARG A 240 -14.11 9.03 -9.35
N LEU A 241 -15.33 9.40 -9.70
CA LEU A 241 -16.50 8.53 -9.55
C LEU A 241 -16.40 7.27 -10.42
N SER A 242 -15.88 7.39 -11.62
CA SER A 242 -15.68 6.25 -12.53
C SER A 242 -14.64 5.27 -11.99
N ILE A 243 -13.53 5.78 -11.46
CA ILE A 243 -12.50 4.98 -10.79
C ILE A 243 -13.10 4.27 -9.57
N LEU A 244 -13.81 5.00 -8.70
CA LEU A 244 -14.43 4.42 -7.50
C LEU A 244 -15.45 3.33 -7.83
N ARG A 245 -16.29 3.53 -8.86
CA ARG A 245 -17.24 2.51 -9.34
C ARG A 245 -16.49 1.25 -9.80
N THR A 246 -15.45 1.42 -10.61
CA THR A 246 -14.62 0.32 -11.12
C THR A 246 -13.95 -0.44 -9.96
N CYS A 247 -13.39 0.27 -8.98
CA CYS A 247 -12.81 -0.33 -7.78
C CYS A 247 -13.87 -1.14 -7.00
N ASN A 248 -15.07 -0.59 -6.80
CA ASN A 248 -16.14 -1.28 -6.07
C ASN A 248 -16.58 -2.58 -6.75
N GLU A 249 -16.56 -2.65 -8.08
CA GLU A 249 -16.90 -3.88 -8.84
C GLU A 249 -15.92 -5.04 -8.62
N VAL A 250 -14.66 -4.74 -8.27
CA VAL A 250 -13.60 -5.74 -8.07
C VAL A 250 -13.15 -5.86 -6.61
N MET A 251 -13.82 -5.15 -5.71
CA MET A 251 -13.48 -5.08 -4.30
C MET A 251 -13.54 -6.46 -3.64
N THR A 252 -12.50 -6.80 -2.89
CA THR A 252 -12.48 -8.00 -2.05
C THR A 252 -12.24 -7.58 -0.59
N PRO A 253 -13.26 -7.63 0.28
CA PRO A 253 -13.10 -7.27 1.70
C PRO A 253 -12.45 -8.41 2.49
N ILE A 254 -11.56 -8.06 3.41
CA ILE A 254 -10.98 -8.98 4.39
C ILE A 254 -11.65 -8.72 5.74
N ALA A 255 -12.59 -9.61 6.09
CA ALA A 255 -13.15 -9.68 7.43
C ALA A 255 -12.09 -10.26 8.38
N TRP A 256 -11.50 -9.40 9.20
CA TRP A 256 -10.36 -9.74 10.04
C TRP A 256 -10.68 -10.81 11.10
N GLN A 257 -9.75 -11.75 11.28
CA GLN A 257 -9.65 -12.64 12.43
C GLN A 257 -8.32 -12.35 13.14
N GLN A 258 -8.31 -12.54 14.46
CA GLN A 258 -7.08 -12.40 15.23
C GLN A 258 -6.01 -13.37 14.69
N GLY A 259 -4.79 -12.86 14.53
CA GLY A 259 -3.65 -13.62 14.02
C GLY A 259 -3.56 -13.69 12.50
N ASP A 260 -4.53 -13.12 11.76
CA ASP A 260 -4.42 -13.00 10.31
C ASP A 260 -3.24 -12.12 9.91
N ILE A 261 -2.53 -12.52 8.86
CA ILE A 261 -1.50 -11.74 8.20
C ILE A 261 -1.91 -11.54 6.73
N VAL A 262 -1.71 -10.36 6.17
CA VAL A 262 -1.91 -10.09 4.74
C VAL A 262 -0.60 -9.63 4.13
N MET A 263 -0.19 -10.26 3.02
CA MET A 263 0.89 -9.82 2.13
C MET A 263 0.29 -9.19 0.89
N ILE A 264 0.83 -8.06 0.46
CA ILE A 264 0.34 -7.32 -0.70
C ILE A 264 1.53 -6.94 -1.58
N ASP A 265 1.49 -7.31 -2.86
CA ASP A 265 2.29 -6.69 -3.91
C ASP A 265 1.77 -5.27 -4.11
N ASN A 266 2.46 -4.33 -3.47
CA ASN A 266 2.04 -2.94 -3.46
C ASN A 266 2.22 -2.29 -4.83
N SER A 267 2.88 -2.91 -5.81
CA SER A 267 2.95 -2.42 -7.20
C SER A 267 1.71 -2.78 -8.04
N ARG A 268 0.97 -3.80 -7.63
CA ARG A 268 -0.23 -4.31 -8.33
C ARG A 268 -1.52 -3.94 -7.62
N MET A 269 -1.54 -4.02 -6.30
CA MET A 269 -2.77 -3.93 -5.52
C MET A 269 -2.94 -2.51 -4.97
N MET A 270 -4.20 -2.08 -4.89
CA MET A 270 -4.61 -1.03 -3.97
C MET A 270 -5.33 -1.64 -2.78
N HIS A 271 -5.41 -0.89 -1.70
CA HIS A 271 -6.17 -1.24 -0.52
C HIS A 271 -6.97 -0.05 0.02
N GLY A 272 -7.91 -0.34 0.91
CA GLY A 272 -8.72 0.64 1.63
C GLY A 272 -9.24 0.04 2.93
N ARG A 273 -10.16 0.75 3.58
CA ARG A 273 -10.77 0.29 4.83
C ARG A 273 -12.24 0.68 4.90
N LEU A 274 -13.12 -0.27 5.18
CA LEU A 274 -14.51 0.02 5.50
C LEU A 274 -14.63 0.73 6.87
N PRO A 275 -15.69 1.50 7.11
CA PRO A 275 -15.89 2.13 8.41
C PRO A 275 -16.12 1.07 9.51
N PHE A 276 -15.80 1.43 10.74
CA PHE A 276 -16.08 0.63 11.94
C PHE A 276 -16.35 1.56 13.12
N SER A 277 -16.78 1.02 14.26
CA SER A 277 -17.05 1.81 15.48
C SER A 277 -16.27 1.34 16.71
N ASP A 278 -15.62 0.18 16.62
CA ASP A 278 -14.89 -0.42 17.74
C ASP A 278 -13.48 0.21 17.91
N PRO A 279 -13.24 1.03 18.95
CA PRO A 279 -11.93 1.66 19.19
C PRO A 279 -10.83 0.67 19.55
N SER A 280 -11.19 -0.58 19.86
CA SER A 280 -10.26 -1.61 20.27
C SER A 280 -9.66 -2.40 19.10
N ARG A 281 -10.15 -2.17 17.86
CA ARG A 281 -9.54 -2.71 16.65
C ARG A 281 -8.06 -2.36 16.60
N GLU A 282 -7.23 -3.38 16.40
CA GLU A 282 -5.80 -3.24 16.32
C GLU A 282 -5.23 -4.00 15.12
N VAL A 283 -4.76 -3.24 14.13
CA VAL A 283 -4.06 -3.75 12.96
C VAL A 283 -2.69 -3.07 12.85
N HIS A 284 -1.68 -3.89 12.62
CA HIS A 284 -0.30 -3.46 12.43
C HIS A 284 0.07 -3.48 10.95
N ILE A 285 1.05 -2.67 10.56
CA ILE A 285 1.58 -2.56 9.20
C ILE A 285 3.10 -2.74 9.20
N ARG A 286 3.63 -3.44 8.18
CA ARG A 286 5.04 -3.40 7.78
C ARG A 286 5.15 -3.07 6.30
N MET A 287 6.21 -2.37 5.93
CA MET A 287 6.53 -1.99 4.55
C MET A 287 7.95 -2.43 4.24
N ALA A 288 8.18 -2.95 3.04
CA ALA A 288 9.51 -3.43 2.66
C ALA A 288 9.80 -3.30 1.17
N ALA A 289 11.10 -3.19 0.85
CA ALA A 289 11.63 -3.58 -0.44
C ALA A 289 11.68 -5.12 -0.51
N ALA A 290 11.22 -5.69 -1.62
CA ALA A 290 11.16 -7.15 -1.78
C ALA A 290 12.56 -7.75 -1.94
N ALA A 291 12.76 -8.95 -1.37
CA ALA A 291 13.99 -9.74 -1.53
C ALA A 291 14.02 -10.59 -2.82
N PHE A 292 13.01 -10.48 -3.70
CA PHE A 292 12.77 -11.35 -4.85
C PHE A 292 12.12 -10.63 -6.05
#